data_AF-A0A5B8U9U3-F1
#
_entry.id   AF-A0A5B8U9U3-F1
#
_cell.length_a   1.000
_cell.length_b   1.000
_cell.length_c   1.000
_cell.angle_alpha   90.00
_cell.angle_beta   90.00
_cell.angle_gamma   90.00
#
_symmetry.space_group_name_H-M   'P 1'
#
loop_
_entity.id
_entity.type
_entity.pdbx_description
1 polymer ?
#
loop_
_entity_poly.entity_id
_entity_poly.type
_entity_poly.pdbx_seq_one_letter_code
_entity_poly.pdbx_strand_id
1 'polypeptide(L)'
;MRSERGEFTLIGLLVAVMIFGFVLMATYAAFDVFNRNVRDNQVRTQSTDRARTATDRMARQMRNLATPTALQPNAVSLANPYDLIFETVAATGTPPASNPQNIEFVRYCLAGASRKLWTMEMLPSTITASTVAPSSAAACPGTGWSNARVVAQDIVNTDNGATRPVFSFDSAVNSDIRRVGIDLFVDIDPGVGPREQEVATGVDLRNQDRAPTASFTTSAAGGGVLVLDGSSSSDPDNDPLTYCWYDPAATSTVGTCGAHSISDSEYFRYTTTTGAHAITLTVTDPSGLPNSLTKSNVTVS
;
A
#
# COMPACT_ATOMS: atom_id res chain seq x y z
N MET A 1 -31.44 -1.92 87.43
CA MET A 1 -31.31 -1.94 85.97
C MET A 1 -31.67 -0.55 85.46
N ARG A 2 -30.66 0.19 85.01
CA ARG A 2 -30.72 1.62 84.66
C ARG A 2 -31.35 1.75 83.27
N SER A 3 -32.48 2.45 83.15
CA SER A 3 -33.13 2.71 81.88
C SER A 3 -32.45 3.89 81.18
N GLU A 4 -31.40 3.62 80.43
CA GLU A 4 -30.93 4.51 79.37
C GLU A 4 -31.86 4.33 78.15
N ARG A 5 -33.06 4.92 78.19
CA ARG A 5 -33.84 5.16 76.97
C ARG A 5 -33.43 6.54 76.48
N GLY A 6 -32.42 6.59 75.62
CA GLY A 6 -32.07 7.81 74.90
C GLY A 6 -33.30 8.29 74.13
N GLU A 7 -33.83 9.45 74.53
CA GLU A 7 -34.84 10.14 73.74
C GLU A 7 -34.21 10.54 72.41
N PHE A 8 -34.50 9.78 71.36
CA PHE A 8 -34.30 10.24 69.99
C PHE A 8 -35.22 11.44 69.78
N THR A 9 -34.69 12.64 70.02
CA THR A 9 -35.41 13.86 69.68
C THR A 9 -35.68 13.87 68.18
N LEU A 10 -36.84 14.39 67.76
CA LEU A 10 -37.18 14.55 66.34
C LEU A 10 -36.03 15.24 65.56
N ILE A 11 -35.35 16.16 66.23
CA ILE A 11 -34.17 16.87 65.74
C ILE A 11 -33.01 15.89 65.46
N GLY A 12 -32.71 14.96 66.37
CA GLY A 12 -31.67 13.94 66.15
C GLY A 12 -31.99 13.01 64.97
N LEU A 13 -33.26 12.65 64.78
CA LEU A 13 -33.69 11.84 63.64
C LEU A 13 -33.56 12.63 62.32
N LEU A 14 -33.99 13.89 62.28
CA LEU A 14 -33.88 14.76 61.10
C LEU A 14 -32.42 14.99 60.70
N VAL A 15 -31.53 15.18 61.68
CA VAL A 15 -30.08 15.32 61.44
C VAL A 15 -29.50 14.01 60.89
N ALA A 16 -29.85 12.85 61.44
CA ALA A 16 -29.38 11.57 60.93
C ALA A 16 -29.85 11.29 59.48
N VAL A 17 -31.11 11.61 59.16
CA VAL A 17 -31.65 11.49 57.80
C VAL A 17 -30.96 12.44 56.83
N MET A 18 -30.68 13.69 57.23
CA MET A 18 -29.91 14.62 56.39
C MET A 18 -28.50 14.09 56.12
N ILE A 19 -27.77 13.66 57.16
CA ILE A 19 -26.41 13.14 57.02
C ILE A 19 -26.40 11.91 56.11
N PHE A 20 -27.34 10.98 56.31
CA PHE A 20 -27.47 9.80 55.45
C PHE A 20 -27.78 10.20 54.00
N GLY A 21 -28.68 11.17 53.78
CA GLY A 21 -28.98 11.70 52.45
C GLY A 21 -27.77 12.34 51.76
N PHE A 22 -26.96 13.11 52.48
CA PHE A 22 -25.72 13.68 51.96
C PHE A 22 -24.69 12.60 51.60
N VAL A 23 -24.51 11.60 52.45
CA VAL A 23 -23.61 10.47 52.18
C VAL A 23 -24.08 9.69 50.95
N LEU A 24 -25.39 9.40 50.84
CA LEU A 24 -25.96 8.70 49.70
C LEU A 24 -25.81 9.49 48.38
N MET A 25 -25.98 10.82 48.43
CA MET A 25 -25.73 11.68 47.26
C MET A 25 -24.26 11.69 46.86
N ALA A 26 -23.34 11.75 47.83
CA ALA A 26 -21.90 11.71 47.57
C ALA A 26 -21.47 10.36 46.98
N THR A 27 -22.01 9.24 47.48
CA THR A 27 -21.71 7.91 46.93
C THR A 27 -22.30 7.72 45.54
N TYR A 28 -23.52 8.22 45.29
CA TYR A 28 -24.11 8.21 43.95
C TYR A 28 -23.28 9.03 42.95
N ALA A 29 -22.85 10.23 43.32
CA ALA A 29 -22.00 11.06 42.47
C ALA A 29 -20.65 10.39 42.17
N ALA A 30 -20.02 9.78 43.18
CA ALA A 30 -18.78 9.03 42.99
C ALA A 30 -18.97 7.81 42.07
N PHE A 31 -20.10 7.10 42.20
CA PHE A 31 -20.43 5.96 41.35
C PHE A 31 -20.72 6.37 39.90
N ASP A 32 -21.40 7.50 39.69
CA ASP A 32 -21.63 8.05 38.34
C ASP A 32 -20.32 8.43 37.65
N VAL A 33 -19.42 9.13 38.36
CA VAL A 33 -18.07 9.45 37.85
C VAL A 33 -17.29 8.19 37.52
N PHE A 34 -17.32 7.17 38.39
CA PHE A 34 -16.67 5.89 38.14
C PHE A 34 -17.23 5.20 36.89
N ASN A 35 -18.56 5.14 36.74
CA ASN A 35 -19.18 4.52 35.57
C ASN A 35 -18.85 5.24 34.27
N ARG A 36 -18.78 6.58 34.27
CA ARG A 36 -18.34 7.36 33.10
C ARG A 36 -16.89 7.01 32.74
N ASN A 37 -15.98 7.04 33.72
CA ASN A 37 -14.58 6.69 33.50
C ASN A 37 -14.40 5.26 32.96
N VAL A 38 -15.17 4.29 33.45
CA VAL A 38 -15.13 2.91 32.95
C VAL A 38 -15.59 2.85 31.50
N ARG A 39 -16.69 3.53 31.16
CA ARG A 39 -17.20 3.58 29.79
C ARG A 39 -16.19 4.26 28.85
N ASP A 40 -15.63 5.39 29.24
CA ASP A 40 -14.67 6.14 28.43
C ASP A 40 -13.41 5.32 28.17
N ASN A 41 -12.89 4.64 29.19
CA ASN A 41 -11.76 3.71 29.04
C ASN A 41 -12.10 2.55 28.10
N GLN A 42 -13.29 1.96 28.21
CA GLN A 42 -13.73 0.87 27.33
C GLN A 42 -13.82 1.32 25.87
N VAL A 43 -14.39 2.49 25.60
CA VAL A 43 -14.49 3.03 24.23
C VAL A 43 -13.10 3.33 23.69
N ARG A 44 -12.18 3.87 24.51
CA ARG A 44 -10.78 4.14 24.12
C ARG A 44 -10.02 2.88 23.76
N THR A 45 -10.12 1.84 24.58
CA THR A 45 -9.54 0.53 24.26
C THR A 45 -10.14 -0.03 22.96
N GLN A 46 -11.46 0.02 22.81
CA GLN A 46 -12.12 -0.49 21.61
C GLN A 46 -11.67 0.25 20.34
N SER A 47 -11.53 1.57 20.39
CA SER A 47 -11.08 2.37 19.24
C SER A 47 -9.65 2.04 18.85
N THR A 48 -8.76 1.91 19.84
CA THR A 48 -7.36 1.51 19.63
C THR A 48 -7.25 0.09 19.05
N ASP A 49 -8.05 -0.86 19.54
CA ASP A 49 -8.05 -2.23 19.03
C ASP A 49 -8.58 -2.33 17.59
N ARG A 50 -9.56 -1.49 17.22
CA ARG A 50 -9.99 -1.34 15.83
C ARG A 50 -8.86 -0.80 14.95
N ALA A 51 -8.12 0.20 15.42
CA ALA A 51 -6.96 0.73 14.69
C ALA A 51 -5.88 -0.34 14.49
N ARG A 52 -5.54 -1.12 15.53
CA ARG A 52 -4.60 -2.25 15.43
C ARG A 52 -5.07 -3.32 14.43
N THR A 53 -6.35 -3.68 14.48
CA THR A 53 -6.92 -4.65 13.54
C THR A 53 -6.87 -4.13 12.11
N ALA A 54 -7.09 -2.83 11.90
CA ALA A 54 -6.99 -2.18 10.60
C ALA A 54 -5.54 -2.18 10.09
N THR A 55 -4.56 -1.81 10.92
CA THR A 55 -3.13 -1.85 10.54
C THR A 55 -2.66 -3.26 10.21
N ASP A 56 -3.10 -4.26 10.97
CA ASP A 56 -2.78 -5.66 10.69
C ASP A 56 -3.40 -6.16 9.38
N ARG A 57 -4.63 -5.72 9.08
CA ARG A 57 -5.29 -6.04 7.81
C ARG A 57 -4.56 -5.41 6.63
N MET A 58 -4.25 -4.11 6.72
CA MET A 58 -3.46 -3.40 5.72
C MET A 58 -2.12 -4.10 5.46
N ALA A 59 -1.38 -4.42 6.53
CA ALA A 59 -0.09 -5.09 6.44
C ALA A 59 -0.18 -6.52 5.86
N ARG A 60 -1.27 -7.25 6.10
CA ARG A 60 -1.48 -8.57 5.45
C ARG A 60 -1.74 -8.42 3.95
N GLN A 61 -2.59 -7.48 3.54
CA GLN A 61 -2.89 -7.26 2.12
C GLN A 61 -1.66 -6.75 1.37
N MET A 62 -0.90 -5.81 1.93
CA MET A 62 0.35 -5.32 1.34
C MET A 62 1.46 -6.37 1.30
N ARG A 63 1.46 -7.36 2.20
CA ARG A 63 2.37 -8.52 2.09
C ARG A 63 1.94 -9.52 1.02
N ASN A 64 0.67 -9.50 0.63
CA ASN A 64 0.11 -10.32 -0.45
C ASN A 64 -0.06 -9.52 -1.76
N LEU A 65 0.81 -8.50 -1.93
CA LEU A 65 0.84 -7.64 -3.09
C LEU A 65 0.89 -8.48 -4.38
N ALA A 66 0.10 -8.08 -5.38
CA ALA A 66 0.16 -8.73 -6.68
C ALA A 66 1.54 -8.48 -7.32
N THR A 67 2.12 -9.50 -7.93
CA THR A 67 3.36 -9.36 -8.68
C THR A 67 3.11 -8.46 -9.89
N PRO A 68 3.93 -7.40 -10.09
CA PRO A 68 3.88 -6.61 -11.31
C PRO A 68 3.96 -7.48 -12.57
N THR A 69 3.26 -7.06 -13.62
CA THR A 69 3.33 -7.70 -14.93
C THR A 69 3.64 -6.65 -16.00
N ALA A 70 4.05 -7.09 -17.20
CA ALA A 70 4.28 -6.17 -18.32
C ALA A 70 3.08 -5.25 -18.64
N LEU A 71 1.86 -5.70 -18.34
CA LEU A 71 0.63 -4.92 -18.58
C LEU A 71 0.19 -4.11 -17.35
N GLN A 72 0.61 -4.51 -16.16
CA GLN A 72 0.36 -3.83 -14.89
C GLN A 72 1.67 -3.75 -14.09
N PRO A 73 2.59 -2.85 -14.48
CA PRO A 73 3.94 -2.82 -13.91
C PRO A 73 4.00 -2.22 -12.51
N ASN A 74 2.89 -1.64 -12.02
CA ASN A 74 2.86 -0.91 -10.75
C ASN A 74 1.86 -1.54 -9.80
N ALA A 75 2.33 -2.35 -8.85
CA ALA A 75 1.43 -2.89 -7.83
C ALA A 75 0.97 -1.82 -6.83
N VAL A 76 1.66 -0.67 -6.73
CA VAL A 76 1.15 0.54 -6.06
C VAL A 76 0.69 1.53 -7.13
N SER A 77 -0.61 1.82 -7.16
CA SER A 77 -1.19 2.75 -8.15
C SER A 77 -1.23 4.19 -7.65
N LEU A 78 -1.33 4.40 -6.34
CA LEU A 78 -1.36 5.72 -5.70
C LEU A 78 -0.71 5.65 -4.33
N ALA A 79 0.23 6.56 -4.05
CA ALA A 79 0.94 6.65 -2.78
C ALA A 79 0.88 8.08 -2.23
N ASN A 80 -0.26 8.45 -1.63
CA ASN A 80 -0.41 9.73 -0.93
C ASN A 80 -0.40 9.55 0.59
N PRO A 81 -0.03 10.59 1.37
CA PRO A 81 0.00 10.53 2.83
C PRO A 81 -1.30 10.07 3.52
N TYR A 82 -2.44 10.20 2.85
CA TYR A 82 -3.77 9.90 3.40
C TYR A 82 -4.61 9.00 2.50
N ASP A 83 -4.04 8.52 1.38
CA ASP A 83 -4.76 7.78 0.36
C ASP A 83 -3.79 6.86 -0.39
N LEU A 84 -4.01 5.57 -0.27
CA LEU A 84 -3.13 4.54 -0.81
C LEU A 84 -3.96 3.54 -1.60
N ILE A 85 -3.56 3.32 -2.86
CA ILE A 85 -4.16 2.33 -3.76
C ILE A 85 -3.07 1.35 -4.17
N PHE A 86 -3.34 0.06 -4.01
CA PHE A 86 -2.45 -1.02 -4.41
C PHE A 86 -3.22 -2.25 -4.88
N GLU A 87 -2.53 -3.12 -5.61
CA GLU A 87 -3.00 -4.40 -6.11
C GLU A 87 -2.59 -5.52 -5.15
N THR A 88 -3.54 -6.37 -4.77
CA THR A 88 -3.29 -7.57 -3.96
C THR A 88 -3.95 -8.76 -4.62
N VAL A 89 -3.53 -9.97 -4.28
CA VAL A 89 -4.27 -11.17 -4.66
C VAL A 89 -5.41 -11.39 -3.67
N ALA A 90 -6.64 -11.56 -4.17
CA ALA A 90 -7.78 -11.87 -3.33
C ALA A 90 -7.59 -13.25 -2.67
N ALA A 91 -7.66 -13.29 -1.33
CA ALA A 91 -7.35 -14.48 -0.54
C ALA A 91 -8.39 -15.61 -0.68
N THR A 92 -9.57 -15.31 -1.23
CA THR A 92 -10.69 -16.23 -1.37
C THR A 92 -11.41 -16.00 -2.70
N GLY A 93 -12.14 -17.01 -3.16
CA GLY A 93 -12.90 -16.96 -4.41
C GLY A 93 -12.19 -17.67 -5.57
N THR A 94 -12.95 -17.99 -6.60
CA THR A 94 -12.42 -18.63 -7.81
C THR A 94 -11.89 -17.55 -8.76
N PRO A 95 -10.62 -17.61 -9.21
CA PRO A 95 -10.08 -16.65 -10.16
C PRO A 95 -10.92 -16.60 -11.45
N PRO A 96 -11.39 -15.41 -11.89
CA PRO A 96 -12.07 -15.25 -13.17
C PRO A 96 -11.15 -15.56 -14.35
N ALA A 97 -11.71 -16.02 -15.47
CA ALA A 97 -10.90 -16.26 -16.68
C ALA A 97 -10.21 -14.99 -17.21
N SER A 98 -10.81 -13.82 -17.00
CA SER A 98 -10.23 -12.51 -17.35
C SER A 98 -9.13 -12.04 -16.39
N ASN A 99 -9.02 -12.68 -15.22
CA ASN A 99 -8.11 -12.34 -14.14
C ASN A 99 -7.65 -13.63 -13.45
N PRO A 100 -6.83 -14.46 -14.13
CA PRO A 100 -6.42 -15.76 -13.61
C PRO A 100 -5.54 -15.66 -12.36
N GLN A 101 -4.91 -14.51 -12.12
CA GLN A 101 -4.12 -14.21 -10.93
C GLN A 101 -4.97 -13.77 -9.73
N ASN A 102 -6.29 -13.64 -9.90
CA ASN A 102 -7.24 -13.23 -8.86
C ASN A 102 -6.88 -11.88 -8.20
N ILE A 103 -6.36 -10.95 -8.99
CA ILE A 103 -5.94 -9.62 -8.54
C ILE A 103 -7.18 -8.82 -8.11
N GLU A 104 -7.08 -8.06 -7.02
CA GLU A 104 -8.04 -7.05 -6.59
C GLU A 104 -7.31 -5.73 -6.31
N PHE A 105 -7.98 -4.59 -6.59
CA PHE A 105 -7.48 -3.30 -6.11
C PHE A 105 -8.02 -3.04 -4.72
N VAL A 106 -7.15 -2.60 -3.82
CA VAL A 106 -7.53 -2.15 -2.48
C VAL A 106 -7.11 -0.71 -2.31
N ARG A 107 -8.04 0.10 -1.80
CA ARG A 107 -7.81 1.48 -1.43
C ARG A 107 -8.03 1.66 0.07
N TYR A 108 -7.11 2.35 0.71
CA TYR A 108 -7.27 2.88 2.05
C TYR A 108 -7.15 4.39 2.02
N CYS A 109 -8.13 5.08 2.62
CA CYS A 109 -8.11 6.53 2.66
C CYS A 109 -8.65 7.08 3.99
N LEU A 110 -8.08 8.18 4.45
CA LEU A 110 -8.54 8.89 5.64
C LEU A 110 -9.53 9.99 5.26
N ALA A 111 -10.76 9.88 5.76
CA ALA A 111 -11.76 10.93 5.70
C ALA A 111 -11.61 11.87 6.91
N GLY A 112 -10.62 12.77 6.84
CA GLY A 112 -10.14 13.59 7.96
C GLY A 112 -11.22 14.30 8.78
N ALA A 113 -12.16 14.98 8.11
CA ALA A 113 -13.27 15.69 8.78
C ALA A 113 -14.17 14.78 9.62
N SER A 114 -14.26 13.49 9.28
CA SER A 114 -15.04 12.50 10.00
C SER A 114 -14.21 11.60 10.91
N ARG A 115 -12.87 11.77 10.94
CA ARG A 115 -11.92 10.94 11.70
C ARG A 115 -12.05 9.44 11.41
N LYS A 116 -12.40 9.08 10.17
CA LYS A 116 -12.65 7.69 9.75
C LYS A 116 -11.66 7.22 8.69
N LEU A 117 -11.03 6.09 8.94
CA LEU A 117 -10.25 5.36 7.96
C LEU A 117 -11.17 4.40 7.20
N TRP A 118 -11.21 4.55 5.88
CA TRP A 118 -12.01 3.74 4.98
C TRP A 118 -11.15 2.72 4.25
N THR A 119 -11.77 1.60 3.91
CA THR A 119 -11.26 0.63 2.94
C THR A 119 -12.29 0.43 1.85
N MET A 120 -11.80 0.19 0.64
CA MET A 120 -12.54 0.10 -0.59
C MET A 120 -11.86 -0.92 -1.50
N GLU A 121 -12.66 -1.68 -2.24
CA GLU A 121 -12.16 -2.79 -3.05
C GLU A 121 -12.74 -2.73 -4.47
N MET A 122 -11.95 -3.11 -5.46
CA MET A 122 -12.41 -3.46 -6.80
C MET A 122 -12.24 -4.97 -6.97
N LEU A 123 -13.36 -5.67 -7.13
CA LEU A 123 -13.38 -7.13 -7.06
C LEU A 123 -12.67 -7.77 -8.27
N PRO A 124 -12.08 -8.97 -8.11
CA PRO A 124 -11.39 -9.68 -9.19
C PRO A 124 -12.23 -9.84 -10.46
N SER A 125 -13.55 -10.02 -10.32
CA SER A 125 -14.49 -10.19 -11.44
C SER A 125 -14.65 -8.97 -12.35
N THR A 126 -14.24 -7.79 -11.87
CA THR A 126 -14.28 -6.53 -12.62
C THR A 126 -12.94 -6.13 -13.23
N ILE A 127 -11.90 -6.93 -12.98
CA ILE A 127 -10.52 -6.64 -13.37
C ILE A 127 -10.17 -7.44 -14.64
N THR A 128 -9.49 -6.74 -15.54
CA THR A 128 -8.92 -7.21 -16.80
C THR A 128 -7.51 -6.66 -16.91
N ALA A 129 -6.71 -7.14 -17.87
CA ALA A 129 -5.34 -6.68 -18.07
C ALA A 129 -5.19 -5.18 -18.40
N SER A 130 -6.28 -4.49 -18.73
CA SER A 130 -6.28 -3.04 -19.01
C SER A 130 -7.04 -2.22 -17.96
N THR A 131 -7.48 -2.87 -16.87
CA THR A 131 -8.21 -2.17 -15.80
C THR A 131 -7.25 -1.27 -15.04
N VAL A 132 -7.60 0.02 -14.94
CA VAL A 132 -6.87 1.00 -14.13
C VAL A 132 -7.71 1.32 -12.90
N ALA A 133 -7.08 1.41 -11.73
CA ALA A 133 -7.76 1.83 -10.52
C ALA A 133 -8.43 3.21 -10.71
N PRO A 134 -9.64 3.43 -10.15
CA PRO A 134 -10.27 4.74 -10.18
C PRO A 134 -9.35 5.81 -9.59
N SER A 135 -9.08 6.88 -10.35
CA SER A 135 -8.21 7.97 -9.90
C SER A 135 -8.84 8.74 -8.74
N SER A 136 -8.05 8.96 -7.69
CA SER A 136 -8.47 9.37 -6.35
C SER A 136 -8.64 10.89 -6.17
N ALA A 137 -9.23 11.58 -7.15
CA ALA A 137 -9.46 13.02 -7.02
C ALA A 137 -10.55 13.31 -5.94
N ALA A 138 -10.09 13.50 -4.70
CA ALA A 138 -10.70 14.17 -3.55
C ALA A 138 -11.77 13.46 -2.69
N ALA A 139 -12.47 12.42 -3.14
CA ALA A 139 -13.49 11.78 -2.29
C ALA A 139 -12.94 10.56 -1.51
N CYS A 140 -13.10 10.60 -0.18
CA CYS A 140 -12.92 9.46 0.73
C CYS A 140 -14.14 9.35 1.67
N PRO A 141 -14.98 8.30 1.57
CA PRO A 141 -14.96 7.24 0.56
C PRO A 141 -15.17 7.79 -0.87
N GLY A 142 -14.50 7.24 -1.88
CA GLY A 142 -14.68 7.61 -3.29
C GLY A 142 -15.78 6.84 -4.03
N THR A 143 -16.19 7.34 -5.19
CA THR A 143 -17.08 6.63 -6.12
C THR A 143 -16.30 5.66 -7.01
N GLY A 144 -16.97 4.68 -7.63
CA GLY A 144 -16.32 3.69 -8.49
C GLY A 144 -15.66 2.51 -7.74
N TRP A 145 -15.84 2.45 -6.42
CA TRP A 145 -15.36 1.38 -5.56
C TRP A 145 -16.51 0.53 -5.03
N SER A 146 -16.23 -0.74 -4.75
CA SER A 146 -17.13 -1.65 -4.04
C SER A 146 -16.69 -1.81 -2.58
N ASN A 147 -17.55 -2.43 -1.76
CA ASN A 147 -17.24 -2.81 -0.37
C ASN A 147 -16.70 -1.69 0.54
N ALA A 148 -17.10 -0.44 0.28
CA ALA A 148 -16.73 0.71 1.08
C ALA A 148 -17.17 0.52 2.54
N ARG A 149 -16.20 0.45 3.46
CA ARG A 149 -16.46 0.29 4.90
C ARG A 149 -15.44 1.04 5.74
N VAL A 150 -15.86 1.46 6.92
CA VAL A 150 -14.97 2.03 7.94
C VAL A 150 -14.21 0.88 8.62
N VAL A 151 -12.88 0.98 8.65
CA VAL A 151 -12.00 0.01 9.32
C VAL A 151 -11.47 0.51 10.66
N ALA A 152 -11.32 1.82 10.80
CA ALA A 152 -10.98 2.47 12.05
C ALA A 152 -11.66 3.84 12.14
N GLN A 153 -11.90 4.30 13.35
CA GLN A 153 -12.52 5.58 13.67
C GLN A 153 -11.70 6.29 14.73
N ASP A 154 -12.07 7.54 15.04
CA ASP A 154 -11.36 8.37 16.01
C ASP A 154 -9.90 8.63 15.61
N ILE A 155 -9.63 8.65 14.29
CA ILE A 155 -8.30 8.86 13.71
C ILE A 155 -8.04 10.37 13.57
N VAL A 156 -7.03 10.87 14.28
CA VAL A 156 -6.74 12.31 14.45
C VAL A 156 -5.50 12.80 13.71
N ASN A 157 -4.98 12.00 12.77
CA ASN A 157 -3.85 12.38 11.90
C ASN A 157 -4.00 13.76 11.24
N THR A 158 -5.22 14.14 10.87
CA THR A 158 -5.55 15.43 10.26
C THR A 158 -6.48 16.31 11.11
N ASP A 159 -6.73 15.94 12.36
CA ASP A 159 -7.65 16.65 13.24
C ASP A 159 -7.01 17.92 13.81
N ASN A 160 -7.82 18.95 14.08
CA ASN A 160 -7.36 20.22 14.67
C ASN A 160 -6.15 20.87 13.97
N GLY A 161 -6.06 20.75 12.64
CA GLY A 161 -4.97 21.34 11.84
C GLY A 161 -3.68 20.52 11.82
N ALA A 162 -3.67 19.33 12.43
CA ALA A 162 -2.58 18.38 12.27
C ALA A 162 -2.43 17.95 10.80
N THR A 163 -1.21 17.64 10.40
CA THR A 163 -0.86 17.20 9.04
C THR A 163 0.05 15.97 9.08
N ARG A 164 -0.32 15.00 9.91
CA ARG A 164 0.50 13.80 10.16
C ARG A 164 0.14 12.71 9.17
N PRO A 165 1.08 12.25 8.30
CA PRO A 165 0.78 11.23 7.31
C PRO A 165 0.24 9.95 7.97
N VAL A 166 -0.80 9.36 7.37
CA VAL A 166 -1.17 7.97 7.67
C VAL A 166 -0.21 7.02 6.98
N PHE A 167 0.20 7.34 5.75
CA PHE A 167 1.12 6.55 4.95
C PHE A 167 2.42 7.30 4.69
N SER A 168 3.53 6.62 4.90
CA SER A 168 4.87 7.07 4.51
C SER A 168 5.50 6.04 3.58
N PHE A 169 6.32 6.52 2.65
CA PHE A 169 6.90 5.73 1.58
C PHE A 169 8.41 5.97 1.51
N ASP A 170 9.18 4.96 1.14
CA ASP A 170 10.62 5.06 0.92
C ASP A 170 11.00 5.67 -0.44
N SER A 171 10.04 5.79 -1.36
CA SER A 171 10.19 6.46 -2.64
C SER A 171 8.98 7.35 -2.95
N ALA A 172 9.22 8.42 -3.73
CA ALA A 172 8.17 9.24 -4.32
C ALA A 172 7.67 8.69 -5.67
N VAL A 173 8.38 7.71 -6.24
CA VAL A 173 8.00 7.02 -7.48
C VAL A 173 7.29 5.73 -7.10
N ASN A 174 6.01 5.59 -7.49
CA ASN A 174 5.18 4.45 -7.06
C ASN A 174 5.79 3.07 -7.40
N SER A 175 6.43 2.94 -8.57
CA SER A 175 7.11 1.71 -8.98
C SER A 175 8.26 1.32 -8.06
N ASP A 176 8.85 2.29 -7.36
CA ASP A 176 10.07 2.08 -6.57
C ASP A 176 9.79 1.95 -5.06
N ILE A 177 8.52 1.97 -4.65
CA ILE A 177 8.13 1.86 -3.24
C ILE A 177 8.35 0.43 -2.78
N ARG A 178 9.28 0.22 -1.84
CA ARG A 178 9.53 -1.10 -1.23
C ARG A 178 9.10 -1.16 0.23
N ARG A 179 8.88 -0.01 0.85
CA ARG A 179 8.45 0.06 2.25
C ARG A 179 7.34 1.08 2.43
N VAL A 180 6.27 0.64 3.09
CA VAL A 180 5.15 1.49 3.51
C VAL A 180 5.12 1.54 5.03
N GLY A 181 5.27 2.73 5.59
CA GLY A 181 4.97 2.99 6.99
C GLY A 181 3.51 3.39 7.15
N ILE A 182 2.84 2.84 8.15
CA ILE A 182 1.45 3.14 8.50
C ILE A 182 1.45 3.68 9.91
N ASP A 183 0.90 4.88 10.12
CA ASP A 183 0.85 5.53 11.43
C ASP A 183 -0.55 6.11 11.69
N LEU A 184 -1.23 5.60 12.72
CA LEU A 184 -2.55 6.04 13.13
C LEU A 184 -2.49 6.67 14.53
N PHE A 185 -2.88 7.93 14.63
CA PHE A 185 -3.12 8.59 15.91
C PHE A 185 -4.60 8.46 16.26
N VAL A 186 -4.90 7.86 17.40
CA VAL A 186 -6.26 7.55 17.84
C VAL A 186 -6.62 8.42 19.05
N ASP A 187 -7.68 9.21 18.92
CA ASP A 187 -8.26 9.97 20.02
C ASP A 187 -9.76 10.20 19.83
N ILE A 188 -10.54 9.80 20.85
CA ILE A 188 -11.99 9.88 20.85
C ILE A 188 -12.46 11.31 21.09
N ASP A 189 -11.77 12.04 21.98
CA ASP A 189 -12.14 13.39 22.40
C ASP A 189 -10.94 14.35 22.29
N PRO A 190 -10.60 14.78 21.06
CA PRO A 190 -9.41 15.57 20.81
C PRO A 190 -9.45 16.89 21.59
N GLY A 191 -8.35 17.20 22.28
CA GLY A 191 -8.23 18.40 23.11
C GLY A 191 -8.67 18.20 24.56
N VAL A 192 -9.27 17.05 24.89
CA VAL A 192 -9.51 16.61 26.26
C VAL A 192 -8.51 15.50 26.59
N GLY A 193 -7.88 15.57 27.77
CA GLY A 193 -7.01 14.49 28.22
C GLY A 193 -7.79 13.17 28.38
N PRO A 194 -7.15 11.99 28.25
CA PRO A 194 -5.70 11.74 28.11
C PRO A 194 -5.18 11.95 26.68
N ARG A 195 -3.86 12.01 26.50
CA ARG A 195 -3.24 12.19 25.17
C ARG A 195 -3.65 11.07 24.19
N GLU A 196 -3.65 11.40 22.91
CA GLU A 196 -3.80 10.47 21.79
C GLU A 196 -2.87 9.25 21.89
N GLN A 197 -3.28 8.14 21.28
CA GLN A 197 -2.49 6.91 21.20
C GLN A 197 -2.00 6.68 19.78
N GLU A 198 -0.72 6.37 19.62
CA GLU A 198 -0.11 6.03 18.35
C GLU A 198 -0.19 4.52 18.09
N VAL A 199 -0.63 4.13 16.90
CA VAL A 199 -0.62 2.77 16.40
C VAL A 199 0.13 2.77 15.07
N ALA A 200 1.40 2.36 15.13
CA ALA A 200 2.27 2.33 13.97
C ALA A 200 2.63 0.90 13.55
N THR A 201 2.78 0.69 12.24
CA THR A 201 3.34 -0.54 11.67
C THR A 201 4.12 -0.22 10.39
N GLY A 202 5.02 -1.11 10.00
CA GLY A 202 5.80 -1.00 8.77
C GLY A 202 5.67 -2.27 7.95
N VAL A 203 5.58 -2.12 6.64
CA VAL A 203 5.42 -3.22 5.70
C VAL A 203 6.47 -3.14 4.61
N ASP A 204 7.23 -4.21 4.43
CA ASP A 204 8.11 -4.38 3.28
C ASP A 204 7.33 -5.10 2.17
N LEU A 205 7.28 -4.49 0.99
CA LEU A 205 6.54 -4.95 -0.19
C LEU A 205 7.38 -5.96 -0.97
N ARG A 206 7.33 -7.23 -0.55
CA ARG A 206 8.22 -8.29 -1.07
C ARG A 206 7.96 -8.72 -2.51
N ASN A 207 6.76 -8.49 -3.02
CA ASN A 207 6.41 -8.82 -4.39
C ASN A 207 6.45 -7.60 -5.30
N GLN A 208 6.94 -6.45 -4.80
CA GLN A 208 7.19 -5.31 -5.67
C GLN A 208 8.47 -5.56 -6.45
N ASP A 209 8.40 -5.24 -7.73
CA ASP A 209 9.49 -5.42 -8.70
C ASP A 209 9.63 -4.17 -9.57
N ARG A 210 10.85 -3.86 -10.03
CA ARG A 210 11.13 -2.70 -10.86
C ARG A 210 11.70 -3.14 -12.19
N ALA A 211 11.19 -2.53 -13.26
CA ALA A 211 11.66 -2.85 -14.60
C ALA A 211 13.19 -2.64 -14.73
N PRO A 212 13.86 -3.51 -15.50
CA PRO A 212 15.29 -3.40 -15.70
C PRO A 212 15.66 -2.17 -16.53
N THR A 213 16.97 -1.92 -16.66
CA THR A 213 17.49 -0.90 -17.56
C THR A 213 18.33 -1.54 -18.65
N ALA A 214 17.89 -1.43 -19.91
CA ALA A 214 18.65 -1.87 -21.07
C ALA A 214 19.80 -0.92 -21.35
N SER A 215 21.01 -1.45 -21.42
CA SER A 215 22.19 -0.69 -21.84
C SER A 215 23.13 -1.59 -22.62
N PHE A 216 23.63 -1.08 -23.75
CA PHE A 216 24.59 -1.82 -24.55
C PHE A 216 25.60 -0.95 -25.26
N THR A 217 26.69 -1.56 -25.69
CA THR A 217 27.69 -0.98 -26.58
C THR A 217 27.77 -1.75 -27.89
N THR A 218 28.31 -1.08 -28.91
CA THR A 218 28.46 -1.65 -30.25
C THR A 218 29.85 -1.30 -30.77
N SER A 219 30.57 -2.26 -31.33
CA SER A 219 31.86 -2.00 -31.98
C SER A 219 32.01 -2.82 -33.27
N ALA A 220 32.53 -2.21 -34.32
CA ALA A 220 32.80 -2.91 -35.57
C ALA A 220 34.06 -3.78 -35.41
N ALA A 221 33.97 -5.05 -35.79
CA ALA A 221 35.11 -5.98 -35.81
C ALA A 221 35.70 -6.19 -37.21
N GLY A 222 35.18 -5.48 -38.22
CA GLY A 222 35.53 -5.63 -39.63
C GLY A 222 34.90 -6.87 -40.27
N GLY A 223 34.89 -6.90 -41.60
CA GLY A 223 34.37 -8.03 -42.37
C GLY A 223 32.87 -8.23 -42.25
N GLY A 224 32.09 -7.15 -42.06
CA GLY A 224 30.64 -7.25 -41.88
C GLY A 224 30.21 -7.71 -40.47
N VAL A 225 31.12 -7.68 -39.49
CA VAL A 225 30.82 -8.16 -38.13
C VAL A 225 30.73 -6.99 -37.15
N LEU A 226 29.65 -6.99 -36.38
CA LEU A 226 29.41 -6.11 -35.26
C LEU A 226 29.50 -6.90 -33.95
N VAL A 227 30.21 -6.37 -32.95
CA VAL A 227 30.18 -6.88 -31.59
C VAL A 227 29.11 -6.12 -30.82
N LEU A 228 28.18 -6.86 -30.25
CA LEU A 228 27.07 -6.37 -29.44
C LEU A 228 27.26 -6.86 -28.01
N ASP A 229 27.35 -5.91 -27.08
CA ASP A 229 27.61 -6.17 -25.67
C ASP A 229 26.57 -5.47 -24.80
N GLY A 230 25.66 -6.27 -24.24
CA GLY A 230 24.58 -5.84 -23.35
C GLY A 230 24.90 -5.95 -21.87
N SER A 231 26.12 -6.34 -21.49
CA SER A 231 26.50 -6.64 -20.09
C SER A 231 26.39 -5.46 -19.13
N SER A 232 26.27 -4.24 -19.65
CA SER A 232 25.97 -3.05 -18.84
C SER A 232 24.49 -2.89 -18.46
N SER A 233 23.61 -3.77 -18.95
CA SER A 233 22.21 -3.81 -18.54
C SER A 233 22.11 -4.27 -17.09
N SER A 234 21.15 -3.73 -16.36
CA SER A 234 21.04 -4.01 -14.93
C SER A 234 19.59 -3.99 -14.48
N ASP A 235 19.29 -4.88 -13.55
CA ASP A 235 18.04 -4.88 -12.82
C ASP A 235 18.20 -4.18 -11.45
N PRO A 236 17.34 -3.22 -11.09
CA PRO A 236 17.42 -2.53 -9.79
C PRO A 236 17.26 -3.45 -8.57
N ASP A 237 16.63 -4.60 -8.73
CA ASP A 237 16.39 -5.63 -7.70
C ASP A 237 17.43 -6.78 -7.77
N ASN A 238 18.38 -6.68 -8.71
CA ASN A 238 19.44 -7.65 -9.02
C ASN A 238 18.90 -8.98 -9.56
N ASP A 239 17.73 -8.94 -10.21
CA ASP A 239 17.21 -10.12 -10.87
C ASP A 239 17.99 -10.44 -12.17
N PRO A 240 18.08 -11.74 -12.52
CA PRO A 240 18.75 -12.16 -13.75
C PRO A 240 17.96 -11.70 -14.97
N LEU A 241 18.66 -11.13 -15.95
CA LEU A 241 18.06 -10.62 -17.18
C LEU A 241 18.07 -11.65 -18.30
N THR A 242 16.96 -11.69 -19.04
CA THR A 242 16.91 -12.30 -20.36
C THR A 242 17.16 -11.22 -21.41
N TYR A 243 17.94 -11.55 -22.45
CA TYR A 243 18.34 -10.60 -23.48
C TYR A 243 17.64 -10.94 -24.80
N CYS A 244 17.28 -9.91 -25.54
CA CYS A 244 16.67 -10.02 -26.84
C CYS A 244 17.22 -8.93 -27.76
N TRP A 245 17.88 -9.34 -28.83
CA TRP A 245 18.43 -8.42 -29.81
C TRP A 245 17.61 -8.43 -31.09
N TYR A 246 17.37 -7.24 -31.64
CA TYR A 246 16.60 -7.03 -32.85
C TYR A 246 17.34 -6.11 -33.80
N ASP A 247 17.33 -6.47 -35.08
CA ASP A 247 17.75 -5.61 -36.18
C ASP A 247 16.72 -5.73 -37.31
N PRO A 248 15.99 -4.66 -37.68
CA PRO A 248 14.98 -4.73 -38.72
C PRO A 248 15.54 -5.10 -40.10
N ALA A 249 16.86 -4.96 -40.33
CA ALA A 249 17.51 -5.39 -41.55
C ALA A 249 17.84 -6.90 -41.57
N ALA A 250 17.72 -7.61 -40.44
CA ALA A 250 18.00 -9.04 -40.36
C ALA A 250 17.01 -9.83 -41.21
N THR A 251 17.49 -10.70 -42.10
CA THR A 251 16.63 -11.52 -42.97
C THR A 251 16.30 -12.89 -42.38
N SER A 252 17.00 -13.28 -41.31
CA SER A 252 16.81 -14.52 -40.56
C SER A 252 16.53 -14.21 -39.09
N THR A 253 15.67 -15.03 -38.49
CA THR A 253 15.33 -14.93 -37.07
C THR A 253 16.10 -15.99 -36.30
N VAL A 254 16.98 -15.57 -35.40
CA VAL A 254 17.88 -16.46 -34.62
C VAL A 254 17.56 -16.42 -33.12
N GLY A 255 16.99 -15.32 -32.62
CA GLY A 255 16.51 -15.22 -31.23
C GLY A 255 15.04 -15.65 -31.07
N THR A 256 14.56 -15.62 -29.84
CA THR A 256 13.21 -16.13 -29.47
C THR A 256 12.12 -15.05 -29.44
N CYS A 257 12.51 -13.79 -29.51
CA CYS A 257 11.61 -12.66 -29.27
C CYS A 257 10.95 -12.06 -30.53
N GLY A 258 10.80 -12.87 -31.58
CA GLY A 258 9.99 -12.53 -32.77
C GLY A 258 10.80 -12.32 -34.04
N ALA A 259 10.12 -11.95 -35.13
CA ALA A 259 10.74 -11.76 -36.44
C ALA A 259 11.90 -10.75 -36.38
N HIS A 260 12.97 -11.02 -37.12
CA HIS A 260 14.19 -10.21 -37.15
C HIS A 260 14.97 -10.16 -35.81
N SER A 261 14.66 -11.05 -34.86
CA SER A 261 15.54 -11.24 -33.69
C SER A 261 16.86 -11.86 -34.13
N ILE A 262 17.97 -11.34 -33.60
CA ILE A 262 19.32 -11.71 -34.03
C ILE A 262 20.10 -12.49 -32.98
N SER A 263 19.71 -12.45 -31.70
CA SER A 263 20.30 -13.23 -30.61
C SER A 263 19.53 -13.05 -29.30
N ASP A 264 19.66 -14.02 -28.39
CA ASP A 264 19.19 -13.94 -27.01
C ASP A 264 20.34 -13.90 -25.98
N SER A 265 21.58 -13.77 -26.45
CA SER A 265 22.77 -13.73 -25.59
C SER A 265 23.10 -12.31 -25.14
N GLU A 266 23.57 -12.16 -23.89
CA GLU A 266 24.07 -10.89 -23.35
C GLU A 266 25.16 -10.26 -24.23
N TYR A 267 26.05 -11.10 -24.76
CA TYR A 267 27.14 -10.72 -25.65
C TYR A 267 27.15 -11.64 -26.86
N PHE A 268 27.24 -11.07 -28.07
CA PHE A 268 27.41 -11.87 -29.28
C PHE A 268 28.01 -11.08 -30.45
N ARG A 269 28.49 -11.82 -31.47
CA ARG A 269 29.00 -11.28 -32.72
C ARG A 269 27.93 -11.42 -33.79
N TYR A 270 27.47 -10.29 -34.31
CA TYR A 270 26.44 -10.21 -35.32
C TYR A 270 27.07 -9.99 -36.70
N THR A 271 26.87 -10.93 -37.62
CA THR A 271 27.32 -10.79 -39.02
C THR A 271 26.17 -10.27 -39.85
N THR A 272 26.36 -9.11 -40.49
CA THR A 272 25.32 -8.44 -41.27
C THR A 272 25.92 -7.69 -42.46
N THR A 273 25.07 -7.13 -43.30
CA THR A 273 25.51 -6.36 -44.47
C THR A 273 26.20 -5.07 -44.05
N THR A 274 27.14 -4.60 -44.86
CA THR A 274 27.74 -3.27 -44.67
C THR A 274 26.68 -2.20 -44.81
N GLY A 275 26.69 -1.21 -43.90
CA GLY A 275 25.69 -0.16 -43.85
C GLY A 275 25.35 0.26 -42.42
N ALA A 276 24.38 1.17 -42.30
CA ALA A 276 23.84 1.58 -41.01
C ALA A 276 22.69 0.66 -40.60
N HIS A 277 22.73 0.20 -39.35
CA HIS A 277 21.72 -0.66 -38.75
C HIS A 277 21.07 0.00 -37.53
N ALA A 278 19.80 -0.35 -37.30
CA ALA A 278 19.04 0.10 -36.14
C ALA A 278 18.93 -1.05 -35.13
N ILE A 279 19.92 -1.17 -34.25
CA ILE A 279 19.98 -2.26 -33.29
C ILE A 279 19.17 -1.91 -32.06
N THR A 280 18.27 -2.82 -31.67
CA THR A 280 17.50 -2.73 -30.42
C THR A 280 17.91 -3.88 -29.51
N LEU A 281 18.21 -3.56 -28.26
CA LEU A 281 18.29 -4.52 -27.17
C LEU A 281 17.05 -4.35 -26.30
N THR A 282 16.34 -5.44 -26.05
CA THR A 282 15.33 -5.55 -25.00
C THR A 282 15.86 -6.49 -23.93
N VAL A 283 15.83 -6.06 -22.68
CA VAL A 283 16.07 -6.92 -21.51
C VAL A 283 14.79 -7.09 -20.72
N THR A 284 14.56 -8.29 -20.20
CA THR A 284 13.36 -8.62 -19.43
C THR A 284 13.75 -9.38 -18.18
N ASP A 285 13.19 -8.98 -17.04
CA ASP A 285 13.35 -9.66 -15.75
C ASP A 285 12.49 -10.95 -15.65
N PRO A 286 12.60 -11.73 -14.55
CA PRO A 286 11.79 -12.93 -14.33
C PRO A 286 10.28 -12.66 -14.13
N SER A 287 9.88 -11.47 -13.69
CA SER A 287 8.47 -11.06 -13.56
C SER A 287 7.87 -10.64 -14.91
N GLY A 288 8.70 -10.53 -15.95
CA GLY A 288 8.32 -10.19 -17.30
C GLY A 288 8.30 -8.69 -17.58
N LEU A 289 8.87 -7.83 -16.73
CA LEU A 289 8.96 -6.40 -17.03
C LEU A 289 10.08 -6.15 -18.05
N PRO A 290 9.78 -5.52 -19.19
CA PRO A 290 10.79 -5.27 -20.21
C PRO A 290 11.35 -3.84 -20.13
N ASN A 291 12.57 -3.67 -20.62
CA ASN A 291 13.11 -2.39 -21.00
C ASN A 291 13.89 -2.52 -22.31
N SER A 292 13.78 -1.50 -23.17
CA SER A 292 14.41 -1.54 -24.49
C SER A 292 15.24 -0.28 -24.75
N LEU A 293 16.39 -0.47 -25.39
CA LEU A 293 17.23 0.60 -25.91
C LEU A 293 17.46 0.37 -27.40
N THR A 294 17.30 1.40 -28.22
CA THR A 294 17.59 1.37 -29.67
C THR A 294 18.69 2.35 -30.03
N LYS A 295 19.64 1.93 -30.86
CA LYS A 295 20.65 2.78 -31.49
C LYS A 295 20.48 2.76 -33.01
N SER A 296 20.05 3.89 -33.59
CA SER A 296 19.55 3.96 -34.98
C SER A 296 20.60 4.20 -36.08
N ASN A 297 21.91 4.15 -35.79
CA ASN A 297 22.97 4.39 -36.77
C ASN A 297 24.25 3.58 -36.47
N VAL A 298 24.10 2.30 -36.17
CA VAL A 298 25.26 1.44 -35.91
C VAL A 298 25.88 1.04 -37.25
N THR A 299 27.05 1.60 -37.56
CA THR A 299 27.71 1.38 -38.86
C THR A 299 28.54 0.11 -38.86
N VAL A 300 28.34 -0.72 -39.88
CA VAL A 300 29.11 -1.91 -40.17
C VAL A 300 29.91 -1.69 -41.45
N SER A 301 31.23 -1.93 -41.38
CA SER A 301 32.19 -1.78 -42.48
C SER A 301 32.82 -3.10 -42.90
#